data_AF-A0A653L794-F1
#
_entry.id   AF-A0A653L794-F1
#
_cell.length_a   1.000
_cell.length_b   1.000
_cell.length_c   1.000
_cell.angle_alpha   90.00
_cell.angle_beta   90.00
_cell.angle_gamma   90.00
#
_symmetry.space_group_name_H-M   'P 1'
#
loop_
_entity.id
_entity.type
_entity.pdbx_description
1 polymer ?
#
loop_
_entity_poly.entity_id
_entity_poly.type
_entity_poly.pdbx_seq_one_letter_code
_entity_poly.pdbx_strand_id
1 'polypeptide(L)' 'MKHCLWLLCCWCVWLQAAPLLLVTGEFTPYTGKALPDGGESTRLVTTLLQEAGYREIQVDYLPWPRAIS' A
#
# COMPACT_ATOMS: atom_id res chain seq x y z
N MET A 1 -32.30 2.89 25.12
CA MET A 1 -31.57 3.64 24.07
C MET A 1 -30.05 3.50 24.16
N LYS A 2 -29.44 3.49 25.36
CA LYS A 2 -27.98 3.27 25.56
C LYS A 2 -27.43 1.94 25.00
N HIS A 3 -28.19 0.84 25.11
CA HIS A 3 -27.74 -0.49 24.64
C HIS A 3 -27.67 -0.61 23.11
N CYS A 4 -28.58 0.03 22.36
CA CYS A 4 -28.50 0.04 20.89
C CYS A 4 -27.27 0.79 20.37
N LEU A 5 -26.90 1.90 21.03
CA LEU A 5 -25.70 2.66 20.65
C LEU A 5 -24.42 1.86 20.84
N TRP A 6 -24.38 1.00 21.86
CA TRP A 6 -23.24 0.13 22.13
C TRP A 6 -23.11 -0.99 21.09
N LEU A 7 -24.23 -1.59 20.67
CA LEU A 7 -24.26 -2.60 19.61
C LEU A 7 -23.85 -2.04 18.25
N LEU A 8 -24.23 -0.79 17.94
CA LEU A 8 -23.81 -0.09 16.71
C LEU A 8 -22.30 0.20 16.68
N CYS A 9 -21.71 0.65 17.78
CA CYS A 9 -20.26 0.90 17.85
C CYS A 9 -19.42 -0.39 17.70
N CYS A 10 -19.89 -1.52 18.22
CA CYS A 10 -19.20 -2.81 18.05
C CYS A 10 -19.18 -3.28 16.59
N TRP A 11 -20.18 -2.91 15.78
CA TRP A 11 -20.27 -3.33 14.37
C TRP A 11 -19.28 -2.59 13.46
N CYS A 12 -18.93 -1.34 13.79
CA CYS A 12 -18.03 -0.53 12.98
C CYS A 12 -16.56 -0.98 13.07
N VAL A 13 -16.17 -1.73 14.10
CA VAL A 13 -14.79 -2.20 14.30
C VAL A 13 -14.34 -3.18 13.22
N TRP A 14 -15.27 -3.85 12.53
CA TRP A 14 -14.94 -4.81 11.46
C TRP A 14 -14.78 -4.19 10.08
N LEU A 15 -14.95 -2.87 9.94
CA LEU A 15 -14.83 -2.19 8.65
C LEU A 15 -13.40 -1.65 8.46
N GLN A 16 -12.44 -2.55 8.23
CA GLN A 16 -11.08 -2.18 7.83
C GLN A 16 -10.96 -2.21 6.30
N ALA A 17 -10.42 -1.14 5.71
CA ALA A 17 -10.13 -1.10 4.29
C ALA A 17 -8.96 -2.05 3.94
N ALA A 18 -8.96 -2.60 2.74
CA ALA A 18 -7.82 -3.37 2.25
C ALA A 18 -6.57 -2.48 2.14
N PRO A 19 -5.36 -3.03 2.34
CA PRO A 19 -4.12 -2.29 2.17
C PRO A 19 -3.98 -1.77 0.73
N LEU A 20 -3.32 -0.63 0.56
CA LEU A 20 -3.03 -0.08 -0.75
C LEU A 20 -1.89 -0.89 -1.39
N LEU A 21 -2.12 -1.38 -2.61
CA LEU A 21 -1.14 -2.19 -3.34
C LEU A 21 -0.40 -1.34 -4.39
N LEU A 22 0.92 -1.22 -4.24
CA LEU A 22 1.84 -0.72 -5.25
C LEU A 22 2.45 -1.89 -6.00
N VAL A 23 2.05 -2.08 -7.26
CA VAL A 23 2.65 -3.09 -8.15
C VAL A 23 3.71 -2.43 -9.02
N THR A 24 4.92 -2.98 -9.02
CA THR A 24 6.05 -2.49 -9.82
C THR A 24 6.86 -3.66 -10.39
N GLY A 25 7.82 -3.37 -11.26
CA GLY A 25 8.74 -4.33 -11.87
C GLY A 25 10.16 -4.26 -11.33
N GLU A 26 11.06 -4.95 -12.02
CA GLU A 26 12.51 -4.90 -11.79
C GLU A 26 13.16 -3.91 -12.77
N PHE A 27 13.75 -2.83 -12.24
CA PHE A 27 14.43 -1.80 -13.03
C PHE A 27 15.41 -1.01 -12.14
N THR A 28 16.60 -1.57 -11.92
CA THR A 28 17.67 -0.97 -11.11
C THR A 28 18.15 0.36 -11.69
N PRO A 29 18.40 1.39 -10.87
CA PRO A 29 18.30 1.45 -9.40
C PRO A 29 16.92 1.88 -8.85
N TYR A 30 15.93 2.06 -9.72
CA TYR A 30 14.69 2.76 -9.40
C TYR A 30 13.64 1.88 -8.71
N THR A 31 13.53 0.61 -9.11
CA THR A 31 12.60 -0.35 -8.50
C THR A 31 13.20 -1.74 -8.52
N GLY A 32 13.04 -2.50 -7.44
CA GLY A 32 13.38 -3.92 -7.41
C GLY A 32 13.31 -4.54 -6.02
N LYS A 33 12.89 -5.80 -5.93
CA LYS A 33 12.64 -6.48 -4.65
C LYS A 33 13.88 -6.59 -3.77
N ALA A 34 15.05 -6.72 -4.38
CA ALA A 34 16.33 -6.88 -3.70
C ALA A 34 17.01 -5.55 -3.37
N LEU A 35 16.45 -4.41 -3.79
CA LEU A 35 17.03 -3.10 -3.55
C LEU A 35 16.67 -2.57 -2.14
N PRO A 36 17.55 -1.79 -1.49
CA PRO A 36 17.19 -1.06 -0.28
C PRO A 36 15.94 -0.21 -0.52
N ASP A 37 14.97 -0.29 0.41
CA ASP A 37 13.67 0.38 0.32
C ASP A 37 12.90 0.12 -0.99
N GLY A 38 13.24 -0.95 -1.71
CA GLY A 38 12.62 -1.28 -3.00
C GLY A 38 13.11 -0.46 -4.19
N GLY A 39 14.15 0.37 -4.02
CA GLY A 39 14.69 1.28 -5.05
C GLY A 39 14.19 2.72 -4.93
N GLU A 40 14.82 3.63 -5.67
CA GLU A 40 14.59 5.09 -5.52
C GLU A 40 13.12 5.50 -5.73
N SER A 41 12.49 4.98 -6.79
CA SER A 41 11.11 5.30 -7.14
C SER A 41 10.13 4.65 -6.16
N THR A 42 10.37 3.40 -5.76
CA THR A 42 9.53 2.72 -4.76
C THR A 42 9.55 3.48 -3.44
N ARG A 43 10.74 3.90 -2.97
CA ARG A 43 10.90 4.70 -1.76
C ARG A 43 10.15 6.03 -1.86
N LEU A 44 10.31 6.75 -2.97
CA LEU A 44 9.62 8.03 -3.18
C LEU A 44 8.10 7.86 -3.14
N VAL A 45 7.56 6.91 -3.92
CA VAL A 45 6.12 6.69 -4.03
C VAL A 45 5.52 6.24 -2.69
N THR A 46 6.16 5.30 -2.00
CA THR A 46 5.69 4.85 -0.69
C THR A 46 5.73 5.96 0.36
N THR A 47 6.74 6.83 0.33
CA THR A 47 6.81 8.01 1.21
C THR A 47 5.63 8.95 0.96
N LEU A 48 5.37 9.30 -0.30
CA LEU A 48 4.25 10.20 -0.65
C LEU A 48 2.89 9.60 -0.29
N LEU A 49 2.73 8.28 -0.44
CA LEU A 49 1.50 7.59 -0.02
C LEU A 49 1.32 7.62 1.50
N GLN A 50 2.39 7.44 2.28
CA GLN A 50 2.36 7.57 3.73
C GLN A 50 1.99 9.01 4.15
N GLU A 51 2.58 10.02 3.51
CA GLU A 51 2.25 11.43 3.72
C GLU A 51 0.78 11.75 3.36
N ALA A 52 0.23 11.08 2.36
CA ALA A 52 -1.18 11.18 1.99
C ALA A 52 -2.14 10.44 2.96
N GLY A 53 -1.62 9.78 4.00
CA GLY A 53 -2.41 9.12 5.04
C GLY A 53 -2.65 7.62 4.83
N TYR A 54 -2.05 7.01 3.80
CA TYR A 54 -2.11 5.56 3.62
C TYR A 54 -1.17 4.88 4.63
N ARG A 55 -1.75 4.14 5.57
CA ARG A 55 -1.00 3.49 6.67
C ARG A 55 -0.50 2.10 6.33
N GLU A 56 -1.25 1.39 5.48
CA GLU A 56 -0.95 0.02 5.09
C GLU A 56 -0.70 0.00 3.57
N ILE A 57 0.59 -0.05 3.21
CA ILE A 57 1.04 -0.11 1.82
C ILE A 57 1.75 -1.44 1.63
N GLN A 58 1.29 -2.22 0.66
CA GLN A 58 1.95 -3.43 0.19
C GLN A 58 2.66 -3.12 -1.13
N VAL A 59 3.89 -3.60 -1.28
CA VAL A 59 4.67 -3.48 -2.51
C VAL A 59 4.91 -4.86 -3.09
N ASP A 60 4.39 -5.09 -4.30
CA ASP A 60 4.58 -6.33 -5.04
C ASP A 60 5.41 -6.09 -6.30
N TYR A 61 6.35 -7.00 -6.55
CA TYR A 61 7.24 -6.99 -7.71
C TYR A 61 6.80 -8.07 -8.68
N LEU A 62 6.18 -7.67 -9.79
CA LEU A 62 5.65 -8.57 -10.81
C LEU A 62 6.28 -8.25 -12.17
N PRO A 63 6.48 -9.25 -13.05
CA PRO A 63 6.86 -8.98 -14.43
C PRO A 63 5.84 -8.04 -15.06
N TRP A 64 6.30 -6.93 -15.63
CA TRP A 64 5.45 -5.95 -16.28
C TRP A 64 5.81 -5.81 -17.76
N PRO A 65 5.28 -6.70 -18.63
CA PRO A 65 5.63 -6.72 -20.05
C PRO A 65 5.25 -5.45 -20.81
N ARG A 66 4.32 -4.65 -20.26
CA ARG A 66 3.84 -3.40 -20.86
C ARG A 66 4.60 -2.15 -20.40
N ALA A 67 5.58 -2.29 -19.51
CA ALA A 67 6.34 -1.15 -18.99
C ALA A 67 7.23 -0.50 -20.06
N ILE A 68 7.71 -1.30 -21.02
CA ILE A 68 8.59 -0.88 -22.11
C ILE A 68 7.88 -1.28 -23.40
N SER A 69 7.13 -0.34 -23.97
CA SER A 69 6.50 -0.46 -25.29
C SER A 69 7.25 0.40 -26.29
#